data_AF-A0A3S3QAU4-F1
#
_entry.id   AF-A0A3S3QAU4-F1
#
_cell.length_a   1.000
_cell.length_b   1.000
_cell.length_c   1.000
_cell.angle_alpha   90.00
_cell.angle_beta   90.00
_cell.angle_gamma   90.00
#
_symmetry.space_group_name_H-M   'P 1'
#
loop_
_entity.id
_entity.type
_entity.pdbx_description
1 polymer ?
#
loop_
_entity_poly.entity_id
_entity_poly.type
_entity_poly.pdbx_seq_one_letter_code
_entity_poly.pdbx_strand_id
1 'polypeptide(L)'
;MIWLAAFLLALPGLLFSKTFTIQYLDGEHRILCTLEWPDGVSGFSRIDYIYNIIFFILTYVVPMVSMAITYSLMSKVLCGSKQIGEMTNAQQSALKSKQRVVPMLITVTVLFGICWLPYHVYFIYTYHRREVTHQEFVQHLYLAFYWLAMFNSFLNPVIYCLLNKREWLTLASQPDEIKKALKVVFD
;
A
#
# COMPACT_ATOMS: atom_id res chain seq x y z
N MET A 1 16.51 1.89 11.41
CA MET A 1 15.37 2.25 12.30
C MET A 1 14.06 1.61 11.84
N ILE A 2 13.65 1.74 10.57
CA ILE A 2 12.37 1.17 10.06
C ILE A 2 12.27 -0.35 10.32
N TRP A 3 13.31 -1.12 9.99
CA TRP A 3 13.33 -2.58 10.22
C TRP A 3 13.20 -2.99 11.68
N LEU A 4 13.84 -2.26 12.60
CA LEU A 4 13.73 -2.51 14.04
C LEU A 4 12.32 -2.23 14.55
N ALA A 5 11.70 -1.14 14.10
CA ALA A 5 10.32 -0.81 14.44
C ALA A 5 9.33 -1.84 13.89
N ALA A 6 9.54 -2.31 12.65
CA ALA A 6 8.71 -3.36 12.05
C ALA A 6 8.81 -4.68 12.81
N PHE A 7 10.02 -5.08 13.21
CA PHE A 7 10.22 -6.28 14.04
C PHE A 7 9.53 -6.16 15.40
N LEU A 8 9.67 -5.00 16.05
CA LEU A 8 9.03 -4.73 17.33
C LEU A 8 7.50 -4.79 17.23
N LEU A 9 6.93 -4.26 16.14
CA LEU A 9 5.49 -4.29 15.90
C LEU A 9 4.96 -5.71 15.62
N ALA A 10 5.76 -6.55 14.95
CA ALA A 10 5.39 -7.93 14.63
C ALA A 10 5.59 -8.91 15.81
N LEU A 11 6.39 -8.52 16.81
CA LEU A 11 6.80 -9.36 17.92
C LEU A 11 5.64 -9.91 18.77
N PRO A 12 4.59 -9.13 19.13
CA PRO A 12 3.42 -9.66 19.81
C PRO A 12 2.71 -10.76 19.00
N GLY A 13 2.53 -10.53 17.70
CA GLY A 13 1.91 -11.53 16.82
C GLY A 13 2.72 -12.84 16.76
N LEU A 14 4.05 -12.75 16.78
CA LEU A 14 4.93 -13.92 16.82
C LEU A 14 4.85 -14.69 18.16
N LEU A 15 4.82 -13.98 19.30
CA LEU A 15 4.79 -14.58 20.63
C LEU A 15 3.45 -15.26 20.95
N PHE A 16 2.35 -14.69 20.47
CA PHE A 16 0.99 -15.18 20.72
C PHE A 16 0.44 -16.08 19.61
N SER A 17 1.25 -16.41 18.59
CA SER A 17 0.89 -17.38 17.56
C SER A 17 0.94 -18.81 18.13
N LYS A 18 -0.21 -19.49 18.15
CA LYS A 18 -0.35 -20.87 18.66
C LYS A 18 -0.95 -21.78 17.58
N THR A 19 -0.58 -23.06 17.61
CA THR A 19 -1.11 -24.08 16.73
C THR A 19 -2.08 -25.00 17.49
N PHE A 20 -3.27 -25.22 16.94
CA PHE A 20 -4.30 -26.09 17.51
C PHE A 20 -4.65 -27.20 16.52
N THR A 21 -4.84 -28.42 17.02
CA THR A 21 -5.31 -29.56 16.23
C THR A 21 -6.83 -29.68 16.40
N ILE A 22 -7.57 -29.48 15.31
CA ILE A 22 -9.03 -29.66 15.30
C ILE A 22 -9.33 -31.00 14.65
N GLN A 23 -10.15 -31.82 15.33
CA GLN A 23 -10.73 -33.02 14.76
C GLN A 23 -12.01 -32.64 14.02
N TYR A 24 -12.01 -32.79 12.70
CA TYR A 24 -13.22 -32.58 11.89
C TYR A 24 -14.13 -33.81 11.96
N LEU A 25 -15.42 -33.63 11.62
CA LEU A 25 -16.43 -34.70 11.60
C LEU A 25 -16.04 -35.90 10.71
N ASP A 26 -15.16 -35.68 9.72
CA ASP A 26 -14.62 -36.71 8.83
C ASP A 26 -13.49 -37.55 9.46
N GLY A 27 -13.13 -37.31 10.73
CA GLY A 27 -12.07 -38.04 11.45
C GLY A 27 -10.64 -37.56 11.17
N GLU A 28 -10.47 -36.58 10.28
CA GLU A 28 -9.17 -35.99 9.94
C GLU A 28 -8.73 -34.92 10.96
N HIS A 29 -7.46 -34.97 11.36
CA HIS A 29 -6.81 -33.94 12.16
C HIS A 29 -6.27 -32.84 11.25
N ARG A 30 -6.75 -31.61 11.42
CA ARG A 30 -6.16 -30.44 10.77
C ARG A 30 -5.48 -29.55 11.81
N ILE A 31 -4.24 -29.15 11.52
CA ILE A 31 -3.49 -28.20 12.35
C ILE A 31 -3.81 -26.79 11.86
N LEU A 32 -4.42 -25.98 12.73
CA LEU A 32 -4.73 -24.58 12.48
C LEU A 32 -3.74 -23.70 13.25
N CYS A 33 -3.22 -22.66 12.60
CA CYS A 33 -2.44 -21.62 13.26
C CYS A 33 -3.34 -20.42 13.54
N THR A 34 -3.51 -20.05 14.80
CA THR A 34 -4.31 -18.88 15.20
C THR A 34 -3.63 -18.10 16.32
N LEU A 35 -3.97 -16.83 16.43
CA LEU A 35 -3.49 -15.95 17.49
C LEU A 35 -4.36 -16.14 18.73
N GLU A 36 -3.74 -16.62 19.81
CA GLU A 36 -4.36 -16.74 21.13
C GLU A 36 -3.78 -15.66 22.04
N TRP A 37 -4.56 -14.61 22.28
CA TRP A 37 -4.17 -13.56 23.19
C TRP A 37 -4.48 -13.99 24.64
N PRO A 38 -3.77 -13.44 25.65
CA PRO A 38 -3.97 -13.83 27.05
C PRO A 38 -5.41 -13.60 27.56
N ASP A 39 -6.15 -12.69 26.93
CA ASP A 39 -7.54 -12.38 27.27
C ASP A 39 -8.57 -13.19 26.45
N GLY A 40 -8.12 -14.09 25.57
CA GLY A 40 -8.97 -14.95 24.75
C GLY A 40 -8.62 -14.98 23.26
N VAL A 41 -9.45 -15.70 22.51
CA VAL A 41 -9.26 -15.90 21.06
C VAL A 41 -9.42 -14.60 20.25
N SER A 42 -8.77 -14.55 19.09
CA SER A 42 -8.78 -13.42 18.16
C SER A 42 -10.22 -12.99 17.80
N GLY A 43 -10.48 -11.68 17.78
CA GLY A 43 -11.83 -11.10 17.63
C GLY A 43 -12.64 -10.92 18.93
N PHE A 44 -12.34 -11.67 19.99
CA PHE A 44 -12.99 -11.51 21.31
C PHE A 44 -12.13 -10.71 22.29
N SER A 45 -10.80 -10.85 22.18
CA SER A 45 -9.84 -10.16 23.04
C SER A 45 -9.81 -8.65 22.81
N ARG A 46 -9.78 -7.87 23.91
CA ARG A 46 -9.61 -6.41 23.86
C ARG A 46 -8.19 -6.04 23.41
N ILE A 47 -7.19 -6.81 23.82
CA ILE A 47 -5.79 -6.59 23.45
C ILE A 47 -5.61 -6.78 21.94
N ASP A 48 -6.25 -7.80 21.36
CA ASP A 48 -6.26 -8.03 19.90
C ASP A 48 -6.79 -6.80 19.14
N TYR A 49 -7.92 -6.25 19.59
CA TYR A 49 -8.50 -5.06 18.97
C TYR A 49 -7.59 -3.84 19.08
N ILE A 50 -7.03 -3.57 20.27
CA ILE A 50 -6.11 -2.44 20.47
C ILE A 50 -4.87 -2.61 19.59
N TYR A 51 -4.32 -3.83 19.51
CA TYR A 51 -3.18 -4.13 18.65
C TYR A 51 -3.50 -3.89 17.17
N ASN A 52 -4.65 -4.38 16.67
CA ASN A 52 -5.08 -4.17 15.28
C ASN A 52 -5.30 -2.68 14.96
N ILE A 53 -5.83 -1.88 15.90
CA ILE A 53 -5.98 -0.43 15.73
C ILE A 53 -4.63 0.27 15.69
N ILE A 54 -3.71 -0.06 16.61
CA ILE A 54 -2.35 0.50 16.61
C ILE A 54 -1.64 0.14 15.31
N PHE A 55 -1.74 -1.13 14.90
CA PHE A 55 -1.17 -1.60 13.64
C PHE A 55 -1.74 -0.81 12.47
N PHE A 56 -3.07 -0.68 12.35
CA PHE A 56 -3.72 0.13 11.31
C PHE A 56 -3.22 1.58 11.30
N ILE A 57 -3.11 2.23 12.46
CA ILE A 57 -2.65 3.63 12.52
C ILE A 57 -1.20 3.73 12.04
N LEU A 58 -0.32 2.87 12.54
CA LEU A 58 1.12 2.95 12.28
C LEU A 58 1.51 2.47 10.88
N THR A 59 0.87 1.42 10.36
CA THR A 59 1.23 0.82 9.07
C THR A 59 0.41 1.34 7.90
N TYR A 60 -0.77 1.92 8.16
CA TYR A 60 -1.64 2.45 7.11
C TYR A 60 -1.87 3.96 7.21
N VAL A 61 -2.45 4.46 8.31
CA VAL A 61 -2.89 5.88 8.39
C VAL A 61 -1.71 6.85 8.33
N VAL A 62 -0.68 6.63 9.15
CA VAL A 62 0.50 7.51 9.20
C VAL A 62 1.25 7.55 7.86
N PRO A 63 1.56 6.40 7.21
CA PRO A 63 2.15 6.40 5.87
C PRO A 63 1.26 7.08 4.83
N MET A 64 -0.05 6.79 4.81
CA MET A 64 -0.97 7.38 3.83
C MET A 64 -1.07 8.91 3.96
N VAL A 65 -1.22 9.43 5.19
CA VAL A 65 -1.30 10.87 5.43
C VAL A 65 0.01 11.56 5.09
N SER A 66 1.15 11.01 5.53
CA SER A 66 2.46 11.58 5.24
C SER A 66 2.72 11.64 3.73
N MET A 67 2.46 10.55 3.00
CA MET A 67 2.59 10.50 1.54
C MET A 67 1.63 11.46 0.83
N ALA A 68 0.38 11.53 1.26
CA ALA A 68 -0.59 12.46 0.68
C ALA A 68 -0.15 13.92 0.84
N ILE A 69 0.38 14.30 2.02
CA ILE A 69 0.88 15.65 2.27
C ILE A 69 2.11 15.93 1.39
N THR A 70 3.12 15.06 1.40
CA THR A 70 4.36 15.28 0.64
C THR A 70 4.10 15.37 -0.86
N TYR A 71 3.26 14.51 -1.43
CA TYR A 71 2.92 14.57 -2.84
C TYR A 71 2.04 15.77 -3.18
N SER A 72 1.07 16.14 -2.33
CA SER A 72 0.26 17.35 -2.54
C SER A 72 1.12 18.61 -2.55
N LEU A 73 2.09 18.72 -1.65
CA LEU A 73 3.06 19.81 -1.63
C LEU A 73 3.94 19.78 -2.88
N MET A 74 4.43 18.61 -3.27
CA MET A 74 5.27 18.45 -4.47
C MET A 74 4.51 18.82 -5.75
N SER A 75 3.25 18.41 -5.89
CA SER A 75 2.36 18.79 -7.00
C SER A 75 2.07 20.30 -7.01
N LYS A 76 1.87 20.93 -5.84
CA LYS A 76 1.66 22.38 -5.74
C LYS A 76 2.92 23.17 -6.09
N VAL A 77 4.08 22.76 -5.58
CA VAL A 77 5.38 23.35 -5.96
C VAL A 77 5.59 23.21 -7.46
N LEU A 78 5.26 22.05 -8.04
CA LEU A 78 5.37 21.83 -9.47
C LEU A 78 4.45 22.73 -10.31
N CYS A 79 3.18 22.87 -9.94
CA CYS A 79 2.24 23.74 -10.64
C CYS A 79 2.54 25.23 -10.43
N GLY A 80 3.03 25.62 -9.25
CA GLY A 80 3.40 26.99 -8.91
C GLY A 80 4.76 27.42 -9.46
N SER A 81 5.65 26.46 -9.72
CA SER A 81 7.01 26.70 -10.23
C SER A 81 7.04 26.83 -11.76
N LYS A 82 6.07 27.53 -12.37
CA LYS A 82 6.35 28.30 -13.59
C LYS A 82 7.39 29.37 -13.22
N GLN A 83 8.64 28.92 -13.05
CA GLN A 83 9.73 29.73 -12.54
C GLN A 83 10.11 30.76 -13.60
N ILE A 84 9.80 32.02 -13.29
CA ILE A 84 10.25 33.22 -13.98
C ILE A 84 11.74 33.37 -13.61
N GLY A 85 12.64 32.68 -14.32
CA GLY A 85 14.08 32.76 -14.11
C GLY A 85 14.85 31.81 -15.04
N GLU A 86 15.96 32.28 -15.62
CA GLU A 86 16.84 31.48 -16.49
C GLU A 86 17.44 30.30 -15.70
N MET A 87 16.81 29.14 -15.81
CA MET A 87 17.41 27.88 -15.40
C MET A 87 18.27 27.33 -16.53
N THR A 88 19.46 26.82 -16.20
CA THR A 88 20.27 26.11 -17.20
C THR A 88 19.53 24.88 -17.72
N ASN A 89 19.72 24.55 -19.01
CA ASN A 89 19.10 23.39 -19.67
C ASN A 89 19.29 22.07 -18.89
N ALA A 90 20.43 21.92 -18.19
CA ALA A 90 20.72 20.77 -17.33
C ALA A 90 19.86 20.73 -16.05
N GLN A 91 19.55 21.88 -15.44
CA GLN A 91 18.66 21.95 -14.28
C GLN A 91 17.20 21.70 -14.69
N GLN A 92 16.79 22.19 -15.86
CA GLN A 92 15.45 21.97 -16.39
C GLN A 92 15.20 20.50 -16.77
N SER A 93 16.18 19.81 -17.35
CA SER A 93 16.10 18.38 -17.66
C SER A 93 16.08 17.50 -16.40
N ALA A 94 16.89 17.84 -15.39
CA ALA A 94 16.88 17.17 -14.09
C ALA A 94 15.54 17.35 -13.35
N LEU A 95 14.94 18.54 -13.43
CA LEU A 95 13.63 18.82 -12.83
C LEU A 95 12.52 18.04 -13.54
N LYS A 96 12.51 18.01 -14.88
CA LYS A 96 11.57 17.20 -15.68
C LYS A 96 11.66 15.71 -15.36
N SER A 97 12.87 15.17 -15.16
CA SER A 97 13.05 13.76 -14.75
C SER A 97 12.42 13.47 -13.37
N LYS A 98 12.63 14.35 -12.38
CA LYS A 98 12.06 14.21 -11.04
C LYS A 98 10.53 14.33 -11.02
N GLN A 99 9.97 15.17 -11.89
CA GLN A 99 8.52 15.39 -12.00
C GLN A 99 7.76 14.18 -12.54
N ARG A 100 8.42 13.33 -13.34
CA ARG A 100 7.85 12.08 -13.87
C ARG A 100 7.63 11.01 -12.80
N VAL A 101 8.46 11.02 -11.75
CA VAL A 101 8.37 10.06 -10.64
C VAL A 101 7.23 10.38 -9.68
N VAL A 102 6.76 11.63 -9.61
CA VAL A 102 5.67 12.05 -8.69
C VAL A 102 4.32 11.38 -8.99
N PRO A 103 3.76 11.42 -10.22
CA PRO A 103 2.48 10.76 -10.52
C PRO A 103 2.55 9.24 -10.35
N MET A 104 3.75 8.67 -10.53
CA MET A 104 4.03 7.27 -10.24
C MET A 104 3.85 6.94 -8.77
N LEU A 105 4.52 7.69 -7.90
CA LEU A 105 4.44 7.50 -6.46
C LEU A 105 3.02 7.73 -5.92
N ILE A 106 2.29 8.69 -6.48
CA ILE A 106 0.85 8.89 -6.17
C ILE A 106 0.04 7.64 -6.53
N THR A 107 0.27 7.06 -7.72
CA THR A 107 -0.46 5.86 -8.17
C THR A 107 -0.21 4.67 -7.24
N VAL A 108 1.05 4.41 -6.87
CA VAL A 108 1.41 3.35 -5.89
C VAL A 108 0.70 3.58 -4.56
N THR A 109 0.67 4.82 -4.09
CA THR A 109 0.06 5.19 -2.80
C THR A 109 -1.45 4.99 -2.79
N VAL A 110 -2.14 5.37 -3.86
CA VAL A 110 -3.59 5.17 -3.99
C VAL A 110 -3.92 3.68 -4.03
N LEU A 111 -3.16 2.89 -4.77
CA LEU A 111 -3.36 1.44 -4.86
C LEU A 111 -3.10 0.74 -3.52
N PHE A 112 -2.03 1.13 -2.82
CA PHE A 112 -1.78 0.69 -1.45
C PHE A 112 -2.97 1.00 -0.54
N GLY A 113 -3.49 2.23 -0.64
CA GLY A 113 -4.69 2.69 0.07
C GLY A 113 -5.91 1.78 -0.17
N ILE A 114 -6.21 1.48 -1.43
CA ILE A 114 -7.40 0.71 -1.85
C ILE A 114 -7.26 -0.77 -1.51
N CYS A 115 -6.06 -1.36 -1.66
CA CYS A 115 -5.86 -2.79 -1.41
C CYS A 115 -5.90 -3.15 0.08
N TRP A 116 -5.42 -2.27 0.95
CA TRP A 116 -5.34 -2.52 2.40
C TRP A 116 -6.58 -2.08 3.17
N LEU A 117 -7.36 -1.12 2.64
CA LEU A 117 -8.55 -0.62 3.33
C LEU A 117 -9.59 -1.71 3.66
N PRO A 118 -9.99 -2.60 2.72
CA PRO A 118 -10.99 -3.63 3.00
C PRO A 118 -10.55 -4.59 4.10
N TYR A 119 -9.25 -4.91 4.13
CA TYR A 119 -8.66 -5.76 5.17
C TYR A 119 -8.78 -5.11 6.55
N HIS A 120 -8.37 -3.85 6.71
CA HIS A 120 -8.48 -3.17 8.01
C HIS A 120 -9.92 -2.90 8.44
N VAL A 121 -10.79 -2.51 7.51
CA VAL A 121 -12.22 -2.31 7.77
C VAL A 121 -12.86 -3.62 8.23
N TYR A 122 -12.47 -4.76 7.66
CA TYR A 122 -12.94 -6.07 8.07
C TYR A 122 -12.65 -6.36 9.55
N PHE A 123 -11.42 -6.14 10.05
CA PHE A 123 -11.08 -6.37 11.46
C PHE A 123 -11.87 -5.46 12.41
N ILE A 124 -12.09 -4.21 12.02
CA ILE A 124 -12.86 -3.26 12.84
C ILE A 124 -14.35 -3.66 12.85
N TYR A 125 -14.88 -4.09 11.71
CA TYR A 125 -16.27 -4.48 11.55
C TYR A 125 -16.60 -5.77 12.32
N THR A 126 -15.77 -6.81 12.21
CA THR A 126 -15.98 -8.08 12.92
C THR A 126 -15.88 -7.93 14.43
N TYR A 127 -15.05 -7.01 14.93
CA TYR A 127 -15.00 -6.70 16.36
C TYR A 127 -16.32 -6.13 16.90
N HIS A 128 -16.98 -5.24 16.14
CA HIS A 128 -18.24 -4.59 16.52
C HIS A 128 -19.48 -5.44 16.25
N ARG A 129 -19.46 -6.28 15.20
CA ARG A 129 -20.59 -7.11 14.76
C ARG A 129 -20.21 -8.58 14.74
N ARG A 130 -19.96 -9.12 15.93
CA ARG A 130 -19.49 -10.49 16.17
C ARG A 130 -20.44 -11.58 15.67
N GLU A 131 -21.74 -11.30 15.66
CA GLU A 131 -22.76 -12.23 15.17
C GLU A 131 -22.59 -12.56 13.68
N VAL A 132 -22.00 -11.66 12.90
CA VAL A 132 -21.77 -11.85 11.46
C VAL A 132 -20.67 -12.88 11.22
N THR A 133 -19.70 -13.00 12.13
CA THR A 133 -18.53 -13.90 12.00
C THR A 133 -18.89 -15.39 11.94
N HIS A 134 -20.08 -15.78 12.37
CA HIS A 134 -20.56 -17.17 12.32
C HIS A 134 -21.12 -17.60 10.95
N GLN A 135 -21.23 -16.68 9.99
CA GLN A 135 -21.71 -16.97 8.64
C GLN A 135 -20.58 -17.53 7.77
N GLU A 136 -20.80 -18.64 7.05
CA GLU A 136 -19.79 -19.25 6.16
C GLU A 136 -19.25 -18.28 5.10
N PHE A 137 -20.09 -17.35 4.63
CA PHE A 137 -19.71 -16.31 3.67
C PHE A 137 -18.58 -15.40 4.17
N VAL A 138 -18.45 -15.20 5.49
CA VAL A 138 -17.44 -14.30 6.07
C VAL A 138 -16.02 -14.83 5.88
N GLN A 139 -15.83 -16.16 5.88
CA GLN A 139 -14.51 -16.75 5.61
C GLN A 139 -14.05 -16.49 4.18
N HIS A 140 -14.95 -16.62 3.20
CA HIS A 140 -14.65 -16.28 1.81
C HIS A 140 -14.33 -14.80 1.64
N LEU A 141 -15.07 -13.93 2.32
CA LEU A 141 -14.84 -12.49 2.28
C LEU A 141 -13.48 -12.11 2.89
N TYR A 142 -13.13 -12.70 4.04
CA TYR A 142 -11.81 -12.53 4.65
C TYR A 142 -10.69 -12.95 3.70
N LEU A 143 -10.82 -14.12 3.08
CA LEU A 143 -9.82 -14.63 2.14
C LEU A 143 -9.68 -13.69 0.93
N ALA A 144 -10.78 -13.18 0.38
CA ALA A 144 -10.77 -12.24 -0.73
C ALA A 144 -10.06 -10.92 -0.37
N PHE A 145 -10.35 -10.34 0.81
CA PHE A 145 -9.69 -9.11 1.26
C PHE A 145 -8.21 -9.33 1.57
N TYR A 146 -7.85 -10.48 2.14
CA TYR A 146 -6.46 -10.85 2.36
C TYR A 146 -5.70 -10.99 1.04
N TRP A 147 -6.29 -11.66 0.05
CA TRP A 147 -5.70 -11.77 -1.29
C TRP A 147 -5.50 -10.40 -1.96
N LEU A 148 -6.48 -9.50 -1.82
CA LEU A 148 -6.37 -8.14 -2.33
C LEU A 148 -5.23 -7.36 -1.67
N ALA A 149 -5.05 -7.49 -0.35
CA ALA A 149 -3.94 -6.88 0.37
C ALA A 149 -2.58 -7.43 -0.11
N MET A 150 -2.48 -8.75 -0.34
CA MET A 150 -1.27 -9.39 -0.85
C MET A 150 -0.94 -8.97 -2.31
N PHE A 151 -1.96 -8.71 -3.12
CA PHE A 151 -1.80 -8.26 -4.50
C PHE A 151 -1.05 -6.93 -4.62
N ASN A 152 -1.07 -6.08 -3.58
CA ASN A 152 -0.28 -4.85 -3.52
C ASN A 152 1.21 -5.06 -3.81
N SER A 153 1.81 -6.17 -3.37
CA SER A 153 3.22 -6.47 -3.62
C SER A 153 3.51 -6.72 -5.11
N PHE A 154 2.56 -7.31 -5.84
CA PHE A 154 2.65 -7.55 -7.28
C PHE A 154 2.45 -6.26 -8.09
N LEU A 155 1.63 -5.34 -7.59
CA LEU A 155 1.38 -4.06 -8.25
C LEU A 155 2.64 -3.21 -8.38
N ASN A 156 3.60 -3.33 -7.46
CA ASN A 156 4.83 -2.54 -7.49
C ASN A 156 5.56 -2.65 -8.86
N PRO A 157 6.14 -3.79 -9.30
CA PRO A 157 6.77 -3.92 -10.62
C PRO A 157 5.88 -3.53 -11.80
N VAL A 158 4.59 -3.88 -11.75
CA VAL A 158 3.63 -3.58 -12.81
C VAL A 158 3.49 -2.07 -13.01
N ILE A 159 3.41 -1.31 -11.92
CA ILE A 159 3.35 0.15 -11.95
C ILE A 159 4.66 0.71 -12.53
N TYR A 160 5.82 0.20 -12.12
CA TYR A 160 7.11 0.59 -12.73
C TYR A 160 7.14 0.34 -14.25
N CYS A 161 6.67 -0.82 -14.71
CA CYS A 161 6.64 -1.15 -16.14
C CYS A 161 5.63 -0.31 -16.94
N LEU A 162 4.41 -0.14 -16.43
CA LEU A 162 3.34 0.59 -17.11
C LEU A 162 3.65 2.08 -17.26
N LEU A 163 4.27 2.68 -16.25
CA LEU A 163 4.61 4.09 -16.29
C LEU A 163 5.82 4.36 -17.17
N ASN A 164 6.82 3.46 -17.19
CA ASN A 164 7.92 3.56 -18.15
C ASN A 164 7.42 3.45 -19.60
N LYS A 165 6.39 2.61 -19.84
CA LYS A 165 5.73 2.48 -21.15
C LYS A 165 4.86 3.70 -21.50
N ARG A 166 4.15 4.29 -20.53
CA ARG A 166 3.34 5.50 -20.73
C ARG A 166 4.21 6.72 -21.03
N GLU A 167 5.36 6.85 -20.38
CA GLU A 167 6.38 7.85 -20.72
C GLU A 167 6.86 7.69 -22.17
N TRP A 168 7.15 6.45 -22.60
CA TRP A 168 7.56 6.15 -23.97
C TRP A 168 6.45 6.44 -24.99
N LEU A 169 5.19 6.10 -24.69
CA LEU A 169 4.05 6.32 -25.57
C LEU A 169 3.66 7.80 -25.67
N THR A 170 3.81 8.57 -24.58
CA THR A 170 3.56 10.02 -24.58
C THR A 170 4.67 10.77 -25.31
N LEU A 171 5.92 10.31 -25.23
CA LEU A 171 7.01 10.81 -26.07
C LEU A 171 6.80 10.43 -27.54
N ALA A 172 6.35 9.20 -27.82
CA ALA A 172 6.05 8.75 -29.18
C ALA A 172 4.83 9.45 -29.81
N SER A 173 3.89 9.97 -29.00
CA SER A 173 2.74 10.74 -29.50
C SER A 173 3.05 12.22 -29.76
N GLN A 174 4.25 12.71 -29.44
CA GLN A 174 4.72 14.07 -29.74
C GLN A 174 5.96 14.08 -30.67
N PRO A 175 5.85 13.54 -31.91
CA PRO A 175 6.99 13.47 -32.83
C PRO A 175 7.53 14.84 -33.25
N ASP A 176 6.70 15.89 -33.23
CA ASP A 176 7.08 17.24 -33.66
C ASP A 176 7.93 18.01 -32.62
N GLU A 177 7.74 17.74 -31.34
CA GLU A 177 8.58 18.32 -30.27
C GLU A 177 9.96 17.62 -30.20
N ILE A 178 10.03 16.33 -30.54
CA ILE A 178 11.30 15.60 -30.69
C ILE A 178 12.10 16.16 -31.87
N LYS A 179 11.45 16.46 -33.00
CA LYS A 179 12.10 17.11 -34.15
C LYS A 179 12.61 18.50 -33.83
N LYS A 180 11.87 19.30 -33.06
CA LYS A 180 12.33 20.62 -32.57
C LYS A 180 13.52 20.50 -31.63
N ALA A 181 13.49 19.56 -30.68
CA ALA A 181 14.59 19.34 -29.74
C ALA A 181 15.86 18.81 -30.44
N LEU A 182 15.72 17.94 -31.45
CA LEU A 182 16.84 17.47 -32.26
C LEU A 182 17.44 18.58 -33.13
N LYS A 183 16.62 19.48 -33.66
CA LYS A 183 17.09 20.62 -34.46
C LYS A 183 17.89 21.63 -33.63
N VAL A 184 17.56 21.81 -32.35
CA VAL A 184 18.33 22.66 -31.41
C VAL A 184 19.64 22.02 -30.94
N VAL A 185 19.81 20.70 -31.12
CA VAL A 185 21.04 19.97 -30.75
C VAL A 185 21.98 19.79 -31.95
N PHE A 186 21.46 19.88 -33.18
CA PHE A 186 22.22 19.67 -34.43
C PHE A 186 22.43 20.94 -35.26
N ASP A 187 21.99 22.12 -34.79
CA ASP A 187 22.46 23.45 -35.19
C ASP A 187 23.40 23.99 -34.10
#